data_AF-A0A936L5C9-F1
#
_entry.id   AF-A0A936L5C9-F1
#
_cell.length_a   1.000
_cell.length_b   1.000
_cell.length_c   1.000
_cell.angle_alpha   90.00
_cell.angle_beta   90.00
_cell.angle_gamma   90.00
#
_symmetry.space_group_name_H-M   'P 1'
#
loop_
_entity.id
_entity.type
_entity.pdbx_description
1 polymer ?
#
loop_
_entity_poly.entity_id
_entity_poly.type
_entity_poly.pdbx_seq_one_letter_code
_entity_poly.pdbx_strand_id
1 'polypeptide(L)'
;MKKSVFCFLLSLVTVACMGQQKITGMWKNIDDEDGKEKSHIQIFEKNGKLHAKVVKLLANATVRVCEKCSGANKNKPIEGMEILWDLKKVSDKEYEDGKILNPKNGKEYDCFISLVEPNKLKVRGYMGVSMFGKTQYWYRVN
;
A
#
# COMPACT_ATOMS: atom_id res chain seq x y z
N MET A 1 15.36 55.20 42.82
CA MET A 1 15.60 54.71 41.45
C MET A 1 16.22 53.31 41.52
N LYS A 2 15.42 52.24 41.38
CA LYS A 2 15.94 50.87 41.22
C LYS A 2 15.06 50.20 40.16
N LYS A 3 15.57 50.12 38.92
CA LYS A 3 14.88 49.48 37.80
C LYS A 3 15.34 48.02 37.76
N SER A 4 14.50 47.11 38.26
CA SER A 4 14.71 45.68 38.04
C SER A 4 14.33 45.34 36.60
N VAL A 5 15.31 44.95 35.79
CA VAL A 5 15.09 44.41 34.45
C VAL A 5 14.91 42.91 34.59
N PHE A 6 13.68 42.44 34.37
CA PHE A 6 13.36 41.02 34.32
C PHE A 6 13.49 40.56 32.85
N CYS A 7 14.59 39.90 32.50
CA CYS A 7 14.77 39.29 31.18
C CYS A 7 13.97 37.98 31.11
N PHE A 8 12.85 38.02 30.39
CA PHE A 8 12.07 36.83 30.05
C PHE A 8 12.73 36.14 28.85
N LEU A 9 13.39 35.00 29.08
CA LEU A 9 13.95 34.18 28.01
C LEU A 9 12.79 33.44 27.29
N LEU A 10 12.45 33.87 26.08
CA LEU A 10 11.45 33.20 25.24
C LEU A 10 12.14 32.02 24.52
N SER A 11 11.91 30.79 24.99
CA SER A 11 12.39 29.59 24.31
C SER A 11 11.61 29.34 23.02
N LEU A 12 12.32 29.32 21.89
CA LEU A 12 11.77 29.03 20.58
C LEU A 12 11.48 27.51 20.50
N VAL A 13 10.23 27.10 20.72
CA VAL A 13 9.81 25.72 20.46
C VAL A 13 9.61 25.55 18.96
N THR A 14 10.62 25.03 18.27
CA THR A 14 10.46 24.58 16.88
C THR A 14 9.65 23.29 16.87
N VAL A 15 8.36 23.40 16.58
CA VAL A 15 7.52 22.22 16.27
C VAL A 15 7.93 21.72 14.89
N ALA A 16 8.74 20.67 14.85
CA ALA A 16 8.99 19.94 13.61
C ALA A 16 7.69 19.26 13.19
N CYS A 17 7.00 19.81 12.19
CA CYS A 17 5.89 19.13 11.53
C CYS A 17 6.46 17.96 10.72
N MET A 18 6.58 16.79 11.35
CA MET A 18 6.82 15.55 10.62
C MET A 18 5.56 15.25 9.80
N GLY A 19 5.62 15.54 8.50
CA GLY A 19 4.53 15.21 7.58
C GLY A 19 4.20 13.73 7.67
N GLN A 20 2.95 13.42 8.02
CA GLN A 20 2.48 12.04 8.12
C GLN A 20 2.55 11.39 6.75
N GLN A 21 3.43 10.39 6.60
CA GLN A 21 3.58 9.67 5.34
C GLN A 21 2.30 8.90 5.03
N LYS A 22 1.67 9.22 3.90
CA LYS A 22 0.39 8.63 3.48
C LYS A 22 0.63 7.32 2.71
N ILE A 23 -0.25 6.34 2.95
CA ILE A 23 -0.24 5.05 2.22
C ILE A 23 -0.53 5.24 0.73
N THR A 24 -1.35 6.23 0.36
CA THR A 24 -1.59 6.58 -1.04
C THR A 24 -0.30 6.97 -1.76
N GLY A 25 -0.17 6.57 -3.02
CA GLY A 25 1.02 6.81 -3.85
C GLY A 25 1.46 5.60 -4.66
N MET A 26 2.67 5.68 -5.20
CA MET A 26 3.27 4.64 -6.03
C MET A 26 4.12 3.69 -5.21
N TRP A 27 3.88 2.39 -5.42
CA TRP A 27 4.54 1.29 -4.74
C TRP A 27 5.05 0.28 -5.76
N LYS A 28 6.11 -0.45 -5.40
CA LYS A 28 6.62 -1.59 -6.17
C LYS A 28 6.55 -2.85 -5.33
N ASN A 29 6.09 -3.94 -5.92
CA ASN A 29 6.11 -5.25 -5.28
C ASN A 29 7.35 -6.04 -5.69
N ILE A 30 7.87 -6.81 -4.74
CA ILE A 30 8.94 -7.78 -4.94
C ILE A 30 8.30 -9.17 -4.86
N ASP A 31 8.69 -10.04 -5.78
CA ASP A 31 8.26 -11.43 -5.76
C ASP A 31 9.12 -12.23 -4.79
N ASP A 32 8.49 -12.90 -3.83
CA ASP A 32 9.20 -13.64 -2.78
C ASP A 32 9.91 -14.90 -3.34
N GLU A 33 9.56 -15.36 -4.55
CA GLU A 33 10.18 -16.55 -5.18
C GLU A 33 11.53 -16.22 -5.83
N ASP A 34 11.63 -15.07 -6.50
CA ASP A 34 12.84 -14.69 -7.26
C ASP A 34 13.51 -13.38 -6.81
N GLY A 35 12.94 -12.68 -5.84
CA GLY A 35 13.46 -11.42 -5.29
C GLY A 35 13.41 -10.26 -6.27
N LYS A 36 12.70 -10.37 -7.40
CA LYS A 36 12.67 -9.34 -8.44
C LYS A 36 11.44 -8.45 -8.34
N GLU A 37 11.63 -7.19 -8.68
CA GLU A 37 10.54 -6.22 -8.80
C GLU A 37 9.62 -6.58 -9.97
N LYS A 38 8.31 -6.62 -9.75
CA LYS A 38 7.35 -7.07 -10.77
C LYS A 38 6.51 -5.95 -11.35
N SER A 39 6.09 -4.98 -10.54
CA SER A 39 5.16 -3.95 -11.00
C SER A 39 5.24 -2.67 -10.19
N HIS A 40 4.82 -1.57 -10.81
CA HIS A 40 4.43 -0.33 -10.12
C HIS A 40 2.91 -0.33 -9.93
N ILE A 41 2.50 -0.10 -8.69
CA ILE A 41 1.14 -0.16 -8.21
C ILE A 41 0.80 1.20 -7.61
N GLN A 42 -0.30 1.80 -8.07
CA GLN A 42 -0.82 3.03 -7.49
C GLN A 42 -1.87 2.66 -6.44
N ILE A 43 -1.64 3.09 -5.20
CA ILE A 43 -2.66 3.08 -4.15
C ILE A 43 -3.34 4.45 -4.12
N PHE A 44 -4.66 4.47 -4.17
CA PHE A 44 -5.47 5.68 -4.22
C PHE A 44 -6.75 5.52 -3.40
N GLU A 45 -7.37 6.64 -3.04
CA GLU A 45 -8.64 6.66 -2.33
C GLU A 45 -9.78 6.84 -3.32
N LYS A 46 -10.86 6.09 -3.12
CA LYS A 46 -12.12 6.18 -3.88
C LYS A 46 -13.26 5.93 -2.91
N ASN A 47 -14.19 6.88 -2.82
CA ASN A 47 -15.35 6.80 -1.93
C ASN A 47 -15.00 6.49 -0.45
N GLY A 48 -13.92 7.09 0.07
CA GLY A 48 -13.50 6.91 1.46
C GLY A 48 -12.81 5.58 1.77
N LYS A 49 -12.55 4.75 0.75
CA LYS A 49 -11.84 3.47 0.87
C LYS A 49 -10.56 3.48 0.05
N LEU A 50 -9.62 2.63 0.41
CA LEU A 50 -8.38 2.42 -0.35
C LEU A 50 -8.56 1.35 -1.43
N HIS A 51 -8.03 1.68 -2.59
CA HIS A 51 -7.96 0.85 -3.78
C HIS A 51 -6.55 0.89 -4.34
N ALA A 52 -6.20 -0.12 -5.14
CA ALA A 52 -4.92 -0.15 -5.83
C ALA A 52 -5.03 -0.78 -7.21
N LYS A 53 -4.30 -0.20 -8.17
CA LYS A 53 -4.22 -0.69 -9.53
C LYS A 53 -2.77 -0.83 -9.98
N VAL A 54 -2.51 -1.82 -10.83
CA VAL A 54 -1.20 -1.95 -11.47
C VAL A 54 -1.10 -0.88 -12.56
N VAL A 55 -0.14 0.03 -12.44
CA VAL A 55 0.08 1.10 -13.44
C VAL A 55 1.07 0.66 -14.49
N LYS A 56 2.07 -0.14 -14.10
CA LYS A 56 3.12 -0.60 -15.00
C LYS A 56 3.64 -1.97 -14.56
N LEU A 57 3.79 -2.90 -15.50
CA LEU A 57 4.55 -4.12 -15.30
C LEU A 57 6.01 -3.87 -15.65
N LEU A 58 6.91 -4.40 -14.81
CA LEU A 58 8.35 -4.29 -15.02
C LEU A 58 8.85 -5.44 -15.90
N ALA A 59 10.09 -5.32 -16.38
CA ALA A 59 10.68 -6.32 -17.29
C ALA A 59 10.65 -7.75 -16.70
N ASN A 60 10.78 -7.87 -15.38
CA ASN A 60 10.77 -9.15 -14.67
C ASN A 60 9.36 -9.70 -14.38
N ALA A 61 8.29 -9.03 -14.81
CA ALA A 61 6.94 -9.54 -14.68
C ALA A 61 6.76 -10.80 -15.54
N THR A 62 6.46 -11.92 -14.89
CA THR A 62 6.26 -13.23 -15.55
C THR A 62 4.84 -13.44 -16.04
N VAL A 63 3.88 -12.69 -15.50
CA VAL A 63 2.46 -12.72 -15.90
C VAL A 63 2.07 -11.32 -16.37
N ARG A 64 1.54 -11.21 -17.59
CA ARG A 64 1.11 -9.93 -18.19
C ARG A 64 -0.40 -9.83 -18.42
N VAL A 65 -1.06 -10.97 -18.57
CA VAL A 65 -2.50 -11.10 -18.78
C VAL A 65 -3.04 -12.02 -17.69
N CYS A 66 -4.20 -11.70 -17.11
CA CYS A 66 -4.81 -12.58 -16.12
C CYS A 66 -5.63 -13.70 -16.77
N GLU A 67 -4.95 -14.71 -17.30
CA GLU A 67 -5.59 -15.86 -17.96
C GLU A 67 -6.45 -16.70 -17.01
N LYS A 68 -5.99 -16.82 -15.76
CA LYS A 68 -6.66 -17.62 -14.71
C LYS A 68 -7.77 -16.86 -13.99
N CYS A 69 -7.89 -15.54 -14.21
CA CYS A 69 -8.99 -14.76 -13.64
C CYS A 69 -10.34 -15.22 -14.20
N SER A 70 -11.40 -14.93 -13.44
CA SER A 70 -12.78 -15.11 -13.86
C SER A 70 -13.45 -13.75 -14.13
N GLY A 71 -14.68 -13.80 -14.68
CA GLY A 71 -15.51 -12.61 -14.89
C GLY A 71 -14.85 -11.55 -15.77
N ALA A 72 -15.02 -10.28 -15.38
CA ALA A 72 -14.53 -9.13 -16.14
C ALA A 72 -12.99 -9.08 -16.28
N ASN A 73 -12.26 -9.73 -15.37
CA ASN A 73 -10.80 -9.73 -15.34
C ASN A 73 -10.17 -10.86 -16.18
N LYS A 74 -10.98 -11.82 -16.67
CA LYS A 74 -10.48 -12.94 -17.46
C LYS A 74 -9.86 -12.45 -18.78
N ASN A 75 -8.64 -12.91 -19.06
CA ASN A 75 -7.87 -12.58 -20.26
C ASN A 75 -7.67 -11.06 -20.47
N LYS A 76 -7.71 -10.27 -19.39
CA LYS A 76 -7.40 -8.84 -19.44
C LYS A 76 -5.93 -8.57 -19.12
N PRO A 77 -5.33 -7.53 -19.75
CA PRO A 77 -4.03 -7.04 -19.33
C PRO A 77 -4.02 -6.70 -17.84
N ILE A 78 -2.94 -7.05 -17.15
CA ILE A 78 -2.77 -6.70 -15.73
C ILE A 78 -2.45 -5.22 -15.59
N GLU A 79 -1.74 -4.59 -16.54
CA GLU A 79 -1.60 -3.13 -16.55
C GLU A 79 -2.98 -2.48 -16.68
N GLY A 80 -3.28 -1.55 -15.77
CA GLY A 80 -4.57 -0.90 -15.61
C GLY A 80 -5.55 -1.66 -14.71
N MET A 81 -5.29 -2.92 -14.37
CA MET A 81 -6.18 -3.74 -13.55
C MET A 81 -6.17 -3.27 -12.08
N GLU A 82 -7.35 -3.07 -11.52
CA GLU A 82 -7.55 -2.90 -10.09
C GLU A 82 -7.36 -4.26 -9.42
N ILE A 83 -6.36 -4.36 -8.55
CA ILE A 83 -5.97 -5.61 -7.90
C ILE A 83 -6.31 -5.63 -6.41
N LEU A 84 -6.65 -4.48 -5.83
CA LEU A 84 -7.00 -4.36 -4.43
C LEU A 84 -8.08 -3.29 -4.28
N TRP A 85 -9.10 -3.57 -3.47
CA TRP A 85 -10.26 -2.69 -3.35
C TRP A 85 -10.93 -2.78 -1.99
N ASP A 86 -11.72 -1.74 -1.71
CA ASP A 86 -12.62 -1.62 -0.56
C ASP A 86 -11.95 -1.64 0.83
N LEU A 87 -10.66 -1.37 0.93
CA LEU A 87 -9.98 -1.31 2.22
C LEU A 87 -10.46 -0.12 3.06
N LYS A 88 -10.88 -0.40 4.28
CA LYS A 88 -11.37 0.59 5.24
C LYS A 88 -10.26 1.02 6.19
N LYS A 89 -10.21 2.31 6.50
CA LYS A 89 -9.24 2.85 7.44
C LYS A 89 -9.54 2.35 8.86
N VAL A 90 -8.56 1.73 9.49
CA VAL A 90 -8.58 1.34 10.92
C VAL A 90 -7.74 2.31 11.73
N SER A 91 -6.58 2.70 11.20
CA SER A 91 -5.72 3.72 11.78
C SER A 91 -5.03 4.53 10.67
N ASP A 92 -4.18 5.47 11.05
CA ASP A 92 -3.38 6.23 10.10
C ASP A 92 -2.40 5.38 9.27
N LYS A 93 -2.08 4.18 9.76
CA LYS A 93 -1.13 3.25 9.14
C LYS A 93 -1.77 1.95 8.69
N GLU A 94 -3.03 1.70 9.02
CA GLU A 94 -3.65 0.37 8.85
C GLU A 94 -5.02 0.46 8.20
N TYR A 95 -5.25 -0.45 7.26
CA TYR A 95 -6.51 -0.61 6.57
C TYR A 95 -6.84 -2.09 6.42
N GLU A 96 -8.11 -2.44 6.56
CA GLU A 96 -8.61 -3.82 6.61
C GLU A 96 -9.92 -3.97 5.82
N ASP A 97 -10.57 -5.15 5.90
CA ASP A 97 -11.84 -5.48 5.25
C ASP A 97 -11.88 -5.41 3.72
N GLY A 98 -10.71 -5.26 3.07
CA GLY A 98 -10.64 -5.20 1.62
C GLY A 98 -10.48 -6.56 0.98
N LYS A 99 -10.34 -6.53 -0.34
CA LYS A 99 -10.02 -7.70 -1.16
C LYS A 99 -8.75 -7.44 -1.96
N ILE A 100 -8.06 -8.52 -2.31
CA ILE A 100 -6.93 -8.50 -3.24
C ILE A 100 -7.05 -9.67 -4.24
N LEU A 101 -6.88 -9.37 -5.52
CA LEU A 101 -6.79 -10.32 -6.61
C LEU A 101 -5.32 -10.71 -6.82
N ASN A 102 -5.04 -12.00 -6.91
CA ASN A 102 -3.74 -12.50 -7.35
C ASN A 102 -3.82 -12.94 -8.82
N PRO A 103 -3.22 -12.19 -9.76
CA PRO A 103 -3.30 -12.53 -11.17
C PRO A 103 -2.58 -13.85 -11.55
N LYS A 104 -1.60 -14.32 -10.75
CA LYS A 104 -0.88 -15.58 -11.02
C LYS A 104 -1.77 -16.81 -10.89
N ASN A 105 -2.81 -16.74 -10.04
CA ASN A 105 -3.72 -17.87 -9.79
C ASN A 105 -5.19 -17.53 -10.02
N GLY A 106 -5.52 -16.26 -10.31
CA GLY A 106 -6.87 -15.80 -10.61
C GLY A 106 -7.81 -15.74 -9.41
N LYS A 107 -7.30 -15.89 -8.18
CA LYS A 107 -8.12 -15.94 -6.97
C LYS A 107 -8.12 -14.61 -6.24
N GLU A 108 -9.25 -14.34 -5.59
CA GLU A 108 -9.45 -13.22 -4.69
C GLU A 108 -9.29 -13.67 -3.23
N TYR A 109 -8.75 -12.78 -2.42
CA TYR A 109 -8.43 -13.00 -1.03
C TYR A 109 -8.91 -11.81 -0.19
N ASP A 110 -9.24 -12.07 1.08
CA ASP A 110 -9.38 -10.99 2.06
C ASP A 110 -8.05 -10.29 2.24
N CYS A 111 -8.06 -8.97 2.44
CA CYS A 111 -6.87 -8.16 2.46
C CYS A 111 -6.84 -7.16 3.60
N PHE A 112 -5.67 -7.06 4.24
CA PHE A 112 -5.29 -5.88 5.00
C PHE A 112 -3.92 -5.38 4.57
N ILE A 113 -3.69 -4.09 4.78
CA ILE A 113 -2.39 -3.45 4.58
C ILE A 113 -1.99 -2.63 5.80
N SER A 114 -0.69 -2.59 6.08
CA SER A 114 -0.12 -1.81 7.19
C SER A 114 1.19 -1.15 6.77
N LEU A 115 1.31 0.15 7.01
CA LEU A 115 2.55 0.90 6.80
C LEU A 115 3.51 0.65 7.96
N VAL A 116 4.40 -0.32 7.78
CA VAL A 116 5.32 -0.78 8.83
C VAL A 116 6.56 0.10 8.96
N GLU A 117 7.00 0.71 7.86
CA GLU A 117 8.06 1.71 7.82
C GLU A 117 7.67 2.78 6.78
N PRO A 118 8.27 3.99 6.80
CA PRO A 118 7.98 5.06 5.84
C PRO A 118 7.80 4.57 4.40
N ASN A 119 8.74 3.79 3.89
CA ASN A 119 8.75 3.31 2.50
C ASN A 119 8.50 1.81 2.36
N LYS A 120 7.85 1.18 3.36
CA LYS A 120 7.59 -0.26 3.38
C LYS A 120 6.17 -0.56 3.84
N LEU A 121 5.40 -1.12 2.94
CA LEU A 121 4.01 -1.50 3.14
C LEU A 121 3.93 -3.02 3.26
N LYS A 122 3.34 -3.50 4.34
CA LYS A 122 2.92 -4.88 4.50
C LYS A 122 1.57 -5.05 3.82
N VAL A 123 1.46 -6.03 2.92
CA VAL A 123 0.21 -6.40 2.24
C VAL A 123 -0.05 -7.86 2.51
N ARG A 124 -1.17 -8.18 3.17
CA ARG A 124 -1.51 -9.56 3.53
C ARG A 124 -2.81 -9.96 2.86
N GLY A 125 -2.76 -11.05 2.10
CA GLY A 125 -3.91 -11.73 1.52
C GLY A 125 -4.18 -13.04 2.26
N TYR A 126 -5.44 -13.32 2.62
CA TYR A 126 -5.83 -14.53 3.36
C TYR A 126 -7.20 -15.07 2.93
N MET A 127 -7.52 -16.29 3.32
CA MET A 127 -8.85 -16.90 3.12
C MET A 127 -9.49 -17.18 4.47
N GLY A 128 -10.55 -16.44 4.82
CA GLY A 128 -11.28 -16.63 6.07
C GLY A 128 -10.51 -16.10 7.28
N VAL A 129 -9.67 -16.92 7.91
CA VAL A 129 -8.88 -16.50 9.08
C VAL A 129 -7.54 -15.95 8.63
N SER A 130 -7.18 -14.76 9.12
CA SER A 130 -5.97 -14.03 8.71
C SER A 130 -4.67 -14.80 8.93
N MET A 131 -4.64 -15.83 9.77
CA MET A 131 -3.51 -16.74 9.99
C MET A 131 -3.18 -17.58 8.73
N PHE A 132 -4.18 -17.97 7.94
CA PHE A 132 -4.02 -18.76 6.73
C PHE A 132 -3.97 -17.85 5.49
N GLY A 133 -2.79 -17.28 5.26
CA GLY A 133 -2.57 -16.33 4.17
C GLY A 133 -1.10 -16.12 3.84
N LYS A 134 -0.86 -15.26 2.86
CA LYS A 134 0.48 -14.83 2.44
C LYS A 134 0.66 -13.34 2.70
N THR A 135 1.86 -12.98 3.14
CA THR A 135 2.27 -11.59 3.30
C THR A 135 3.26 -11.26 2.20
N GLN A 136 3.11 -10.10 1.59
CA GLN A 136 4.11 -9.49 0.72
C GLN A 136 4.50 -8.12 1.27
N TYR A 137 5.70 -7.67 0.93
CA TYR A 137 6.14 -6.32 1.21
C TYR A 137 6.25 -5.53 -0.09
N TRP A 138 5.62 -4.36 -0.10
CA TRP A 138 5.76 -3.39 -1.18
C TRP A 138 6.60 -2.22 -0.70
N TYR A 139 7.31 -1.61 -1.63
CA TYR A 139 8.25 -0.54 -1.35
C TYR A 139 7.86 0.71 -2.11
N ARG A 140 8.10 1.89 -1.55
CA ARG A 140 7.78 3.14 -2.26
C ARG A 140 8.58 3.23 -3.56
N VAL A 141 7.95 3.70 -4.63
CA VAL A 141 8.68 4.12 -5.84
C VAL A 141 9.24 5.51 -5.56
N ASN A 142 10.56 5.64 -5.59
CA ASN A 142 11.28 6.91 -5.47
C ASN A 142 11.65 7.45 -6.85
#